data_AF-A0A7Y3G350-F1
#
_entry.id   AF-A0A7Y3G350-F1
#
_cell.length_a   1.000
_cell.length_b   1.000
_cell.length_c   1.000
_cell.angle_alpha   90.00
_cell.angle_beta   90.00
_cell.angle_gamma   90.00
#
_symmetry.space_group_name_H-M   'P 1'
#
loop_
_entity.id
_entity.type
_entity.pdbx_description
1 polymer ?
#
loop_
_entity_poly.entity_id
_entity_poly.type
_entity_poly.pdbx_seq_one_letter_code
_entity_poly.pdbx_strand_id
1 'polypeptide(L)'
;MSRPANQRIAGQQARALLAKRLPGSRRGSVRSHLVRTEHIAATIWRRWQVGPYQWRLKHVRWYLVEQTGHYSCGTRYRHWLTVRLLIMSLNHVGWVERLNGSWVRPTGVRGALKAGRPVLTPSPPGK
;
A
#
# COMPACT_ATOMS: atom_id res chain seq x y z
N MET A 1 -0.98 -3.53 -22.34
CA MET A 1 -2.03 -2.71 -21.67
C MET A 1 -1.82 -1.25 -22.00
N SER A 2 -2.89 -0.55 -22.37
CA SER A 2 -2.82 0.84 -22.87
C SER A 2 -2.63 1.87 -21.75
N ARG A 3 -1.96 2.98 -22.06
CA ARG A 3 -1.84 4.15 -21.17
C ARG A 3 -3.24 4.73 -20.91
N PRO A 4 -3.64 4.95 -19.65
CA PRO A 4 -4.94 5.56 -19.36
C PRO A 4 -4.96 7.02 -19.84
N ALA A 5 -6.04 7.42 -20.52
CA ALA A 5 -6.20 8.74 -21.11
C ALA A 5 -6.33 9.89 -20.09
N ASN A 6 -6.79 9.59 -18.87
CA ASN A 6 -6.91 10.57 -17.78
C ASN A 6 -6.76 9.91 -16.40
N GLN A 7 -6.62 10.75 -15.37
CA GLN A 7 -6.48 10.32 -13.97
C GLN A 7 -7.64 9.46 -13.46
N ARG A 8 -8.86 9.67 -13.98
CA ARG A 8 -10.06 8.91 -13.58
C ARG A 8 -9.96 7.47 -14.08
N ILE A 9 -9.54 7.28 -15.33
CA ILE A 9 -9.31 5.94 -15.90
C ILE A 9 -8.16 5.24 -15.18
N ALA A 10 -7.07 5.95 -14.86
CA ALA A 10 -5.96 5.39 -14.07
C ALA A 10 -6.43 4.92 -12.68
N GLY A 11 -7.26 5.72 -12.01
CA GLY A 11 -7.91 5.38 -10.75
C GLY A 11 -8.78 4.12 -10.86
N GLN A 12 -9.67 4.06 -11.84
CA GLN A 12 -10.57 2.93 -12.08
C GLN A 12 -9.80 1.63 -12.37
N GLN A 13 -8.74 1.70 -13.19
CA GLN A 13 -7.88 0.55 -13.47
C GLN A 13 -7.23 0.00 -12.19
N ALA A 14 -6.71 0.88 -11.32
CA ALA A 14 -6.08 0.47 -10.07
C ALA A 14 -7.11 -0.11 -9.08
N ARG A 15 -8.30 0.49 -9.00
CA ARG A 15 -9.42 -0.01 -8.20
C ARG A 15 -9.80 -1.43 -8.62
N ALA A 16 -9.97 -1.67 -9.92
CA ALA A 16 -10.34 -2.97 -10.47
C ALA A 16 -9.27 -4.03 -10.16
N LEU A 17 -7.99 -3.67 -10.24
CA LEU A 17 -6.88 -4.54 -9.90
C LEU A 17 -6.88 -4.95 -8.42
N LEU A 18 -7.15 -4.01 -7.51
CA LEU A 18 -7.23 -4.34 -6.09
C LEU A 18 -8.50 -5.13 -5.74
N ALA A 19 -9.64 -4.80 -6.35
CA ALA A 19 -10.91 -5.48 -6.12
C ALA A 19 -10.85 -6.97 -6.46
N LYS A 20 -10.07 -7.37 -7.48
CA LYS A 20 -9.85 -8.78 -7.83
C LYS A 20 -9.05 -9.56 -6.78
N ARG A 21 -8.19 -8.90 -6.00
CA ARG A 21 -7.26 -9.51 -5.04
C ARG A 21 -7.84 -9.63 -3.63
N LEU A 22 -8.90 -8.87 -3.31
CA LEU A 22 -9.53 -8.87 -1.99
C LEU A 22 -10.86 -9.65 -2.02
N PRO A 23 -10.85 -11.00 -1.93
CA PRO A 23 -12.07 -11.77 -1.73
C PRO A 23 -12.57 -11.56 -0.30
N GLY A 24 -13.53 -10.67 -0.11
CA GLY A 24 -14.08 -10.39 1.22
C GLY A 24 -15.18 -9.33 1.24
N SER A 25 -15.92 -9.30 2.35
CA SER A 25 -17.00 -8.35 2.63
C SER A 25 -16.60 -6.92 2.26
N ARG A 26 -17.38 -6.28 1.37
CA ARG A 26 -17.20 -4.90 0.91
C ARG A 26 -17.45 -3.84 2.02
N ARG A 27 -17.41 -4.21 3.30
CA ARG A 27 -17.67 -3.29 4.43
C ARG A 27 -16.38 -2.63 4.93
N GLY A 28 -16.48 -1.35 5.30
CA GLY A 28 -15.49 -0.54 6.01
C GLY A 28 -14.08 -0.48 5.39
N SER A 29 -13.23 -1.44 5.77
CA SER A 29 -11.79 -1.47 5.45
C SER A 29 -11.53 -1.65 3.95
N VAL A 30 -12.26 -2.54 3.28
CA VAL A 30 -12.10 -2.78 1.83
C VAL A 30 -12.45 -1.53 1.02
N ARG A 31 -13.57 -0.86 1.33
CA ARG A 31 -13.98 0.39 0.66
C ARG A 31 -12.93 1.48 0.81
N SER A 32 -12.35 1.61 2.01
CA SER A 32 -11.28 2.58 2.27
C SER A 32 -10.03 2.31 1.43
N HIS A 33 -9.65 1.04 1.25
CA HIS A 33 -8.53 0.68 0.38
C HIS A 33 -8.81 0.97 -1.09
N LEU A 34 -10.03 0.70 -1.58
CA LEU A 34 -10.42 0.98 -2.97
C LEU A 34 -10.40 2.49 -3.27
N VAL A 35 -10.99 3.32 -2.42
CA VAL A 35 -10.97 4.78 -2.59
C VAL A 35 -9.55 5.33 -2.52
N ARG A 36 -8.74 4.86 -1.56
CA ARG A 36 -7.34 5.30 -1.45
C ARG A 36 -6.51 4.86 -2.66
N THR A 37 -6.81 3.70 -3.23
CA THR A 37 -6.16 3.19 -4.44
C THR A 37 -6.42 4.08 -5.64
N GLU A 38 -7.67 4.50 -5.84
CA GLU A 38 -8.03 5.44 -6.90
C GLU A 38 -7.25 6.74 -6.76
N HIS A 39 -7.19 7.29 -5.56
CA HIS A 39 -6.45 8.52 -5.29
C HIS A 39 -4.94 8.35 -5.56
N ILE A 40 -4.32 7.27 -5.07
CA ILE A 40 -2.90 6.98 -5.36
C ILE A 40 -2.65 6.98 -6.87
N ALA A 41 -3.48 6.27 -7.63
CA ALA A 41 -3.29 6.14 -9.06
C ALA A 41 -3.56 7.43 -9.82
N ALA A 42 -4.58 8.20 -9.45
CA ALA A 42 -4.83 9.51 -10.01
C ALA A 42 -3.65 10.47 -9.75
N THR A 43 -3.08 10.46 -8.55
CA THR A 43 -1.93 11.30 -8.19
C THR A 43 -0.66 10.92 -8.93
N ILE A 44 -0.37 9.63 -9.07
CA ILE A 44 0.75 9.16 -9.89
C ILE A 44 0.53 9.51 -11.37
N TRP A 45 -0.69 9.34 -11.88
CA TRP A 45 -1.02 9.70 -13.25
C TRP A 45 -0.83 11.20 -13.52
N ARG A 46 -1.25 12.08 -12.61
CA ARG A 46 -1.08 13.54 -12.77
C ARG A 46 0.37 13.95 -13.00
N ARG A 47 1.33 13.20 -12.44
CA ARG A 47 2.76 13.50 -12.58
C ARG A 47 3.42 12.84 -13.80
N TRP A 48 3.06 11.61 -14.15
CA TRP A 48 3.77 10.85 -15.20
C TRP A 48 2.91 10.29 -16.32
N GLN A 49 1.59 10.41 -16.23
CA GLN A 49 0.64 9.90 -17.22
C GLN A 49 0.84 8.40 -17.50
N VAL A 50 1.07 7.63 -16.43
CA VAL A 50 1.25 6.17 -16.47
C VAL A 50 0.12 5.45 -15.74
N GLY A 51 -0.29 4.30 -16.27
CA GLY A 51 -1.26 3.42 -15.63
C GLY A 51 -0.63 2.53 -14.56
N PRO A 52 -1.45 1.88 -13.71
CA PRO A 52 -0.99 0.99 -12.64
C PRO A 52 -0.09 -0.15 -13.14
N TYR A 53 -0.38 -0.71 -14.32
CA TYR A 53 0.43 -1.76 -14.94
C TYR A 53 1.79 -1.29 -15.48
N GLN A 54 1.99 0.03 -15.59
CA GLN A 54 3.24 0.64 -16.05
C GLN A 54 4.02 1.27 -14.90
N TRP A 55 3.57 1.07 -13.67
CA TRP A 55 4.30 1.58 -12.52
C TRP A 55 5.70 1.00 -12.47
N ARG A 56 6.60 1.80 -11.91
CA ARG A 56 7.95 1.42 -11.56
C ARG A 56 8.15 1.79 -10.10
N LEU A 57 9.13 1.16 -9.45
CA LEU A 57 9.45 1.42 -8.05
C LEU A 57 9.56 2.92 -7.73
N LYS A 58 10.14 3.71 -8.64
CA LYS A 58 10.28 5.17 -8.49
C LYS A 58 8.95 5.92 -8.35
N HIS A 59 7.90 5.50 -9.07
CA HIS A 59 6.60 6.17 -9.03
C HIS A 59 5.95 5.99 -7.66
N VAL A 60 6.01 4.76 -7.16
CA VAL A 60 5.44 4.39 -5.86
C VAL A 60 6.26 5.01 -4.71
N ARG A 61 7.60 4.97 -4.81
CA ARG A 61 8.48 5.59 -3.82
C ARG A 61 8.25 7.08 -3.71
N TRP A 62 8.20 7.79 -4.83
CA TRP A 62 7.89 9.21 -4.86
C TRP A 62 6.54 9.53 -4.21
N TYR A 63 5.50 8.73 -4.50
CA TYR A 63 4.20 8.94 -3.87
C TYR A 63 4.32 8.85 -2.34
N LEU A 64 5.01 7.82 -1.83
CA LEU A 64 5.19 7.63 -0.38
C LEU A 64 6.06 8.71 0.26
N VAL A 65 7.08 9.21 -0.42
CA VAL A 65 7.97 10.26 0.11
C VAL A 65 7.30 11.64 0.01
N GLU A 66 6.95 12.07 -1.20
CA GLU A 66 6.53 13.44 -1.48
C GLU A 66 5.05 13.66 -1.17
N GLN A 67 4.16 12.75 -1.60
CA GLN A 67 2.71 12.97 -1.45
C GLN A 67 2.17 12.62 -0.07
N THR A 68 2.92 11.84 0.73
CA THR A 68 2.53 11.55 2.12
C THR A 68 3.43 12.22 3.14
N GLY A 69 4.43 12.99 2.71
CA GLY A 69 5.42 13.63 3.58
C GLY A 69 4.78 14.57 4.61
N HIS A 70 3.72 15.28 4.23
CA HIS A 70 2.97 16.21 5.07
C HIS A 70 1.87 15.55 5.91
N TYR A 71 1.67 14.24 5.79
CA TYR A 71 0.67 13.53 6.59
C TYR A 71 1.22 13.02 7.91
N SER A 72 0.33 12.84 8.89
CA SER A 72 0.66 12.17 10.15
C SER A 72 1.14 10.73 9.91
N CYS A 73 1.97 10.21 10.80
CA CYS A 73 2.52 8.85 10.70
C CYS A 73 1.44 7.78 10.52
N GLY A 74 0.32 7.89 11.25
CA GLY A 74 -0.82 6.98 11.11
C GLY A 74 -1.47 7.03 9.72
N THR A 75 -1.59 8.22 9.13
CA THR A 75 -2.11 8.37 7.76
C THR A 75 -1.12 7.82 6.75
N ARG A 76 0.17 8.14 6.86
CA ARG A 76 1.24 7.57 6.02
C ARG A 76 1.23 6.04 6.05
N TYR A 77 1.04 5.46 7.22
CA TYR A 77 0.90 4.01 7.40
C TYR A 77 -0.31 3.43 6.67
N ARG A 78 -1.48 4.11 6.74
CA ARG A 78 -2.68 3.68 5.98
C ARG A 78 -2.47 3.76 4.46
N HIS A 79 -1.70 4.73 3.98
CA HIS A 79 -1.29 4.80 2.57
C HIS A 79 -0.33 3.67 2.20
N TRP A 80 0.66 3.38 3.05
CA TRP A 80 1.56 2.26 2.87
C TRP A 80 0.82 0.91 2.79
N LEU A 81 -0.15 0.65 3.67
CA LEU A 81 -0.94 -0.58 3.62
C LEU A 81 -1.67 -0.75 2.28
N THR A 82 -2.26 0.33 1.74
CA THR A 82 -2.90 0.29 0.41
C THR A 82 -1.86 0.06 -0.70
N VAL A 83 -0.70 0.71 -0.65
CA VAL A 83 0.37 0.51 -1.63
C VAL A 83 0.89 -0.93 -1.60
N ARG A 84 1.03 -1.53 -0.41
CA ARG A 84 1.46 -2.92 -0.26
C ARG A 84 0.48 -3.88 -0.94
N LEU A 85 -0.82 -3.67 -0.76
CA LEU A 85 -1.85 -4.47 -1.46
C LEU A 85 -1.78 -4.30 -2.98
N LEU A 86 -1.57 -3.07 -3.48
CA LEU A 86 -1.40 -2.81 -4.91
C LEU A 86 -0.20 -3.54 -5.52
N ILE A 87 0.94 -3.51 -4.83
CA ILE A 87 2.16 -4.21 -5.25
C ILE A 87 1.93 -5.72 -5.31
N MET A 88 1.24 -6.27 -4.30
CA MET A 88 0.86 -7.68 -4.31
C MET A 88 -0.02 -7.98 -5.51
N SER A 89 -1.06 -7.19 -5.76
CA SER A 89 -1.95 -7.35 -6.92
C SER A 89 -1.26 -7.22 -8.28
N LEU A 90 -0.16 -6.46 -8.37
CA LEU A 90 0.70 -6.36 -9.55
C LEU A 90 1.77 -7.46 -9.64
N ASN A 91 1.81 -8.40 -8.68
CA ASN A 91 2.81 -9.46 -8.55
C ASN A 91 4.26 -8.95 -8.47
N HIS A 92 4.48 -7.78 -7.87
CA HIS A 92 5.80 -7.18 -7.68
C HIS A 92 6.31 -7.32 -6.23
N VAL A 93 6.20 -8.50 -5.63
CA VAL A 93 6.45 -8.72 -4.19
C VAL A 93 7.80 -8.19 -3.68
N GLY A 94 8.87 -8.29 -4.48
CA GLY A 94 10.20 -7.76 -4.14
C GLY A 94 10.30 -6.23 -4.04
N TRP A 95 9.24 -5.49 -4.40
CA TRP A 95 9.21 -4.03 -4.21
C TRP A 95 8.89 -3.64 -2.77
N VAL A 96 8.19 -4.50 -2.01
CA VAL A 96 7.78 -4.19 -0.64
C VAL A 96 9.00 -3.91 0.23
N GLU A 97 10.03 -4.75 0.13
CA GLU A 97 11.29 -4.61 0.87
C GLU A 97 12.07 -3.35 0.45
N ARG A 98 12.03 -3.01 -0.85
CA ARG A 98 12.72 -1.85 -1.42
C ARG A 98 12.03 -0.51 -1.13
N LEU A 99 10.77 -0.53 -0.72
CA LEU A 99 9.97 0.65 -0.36
C LEU A 99 9.95 0.92 1.16
N ASN A 100 10.98 0.49 1.88
CA ASN A 100 11.11 0.72 3.30
C ASN A 100 11.32 2.22 3.63
N GLY A 101 10.63 2.73 4.65
CA GLY A 101 10.61 4.15 5.04
C GLY A 101 9.81 4.40 6.33
N SER A 102 9.69 5.65 6.76
CA SER A 102 8.95 6.00 8.00
C SER A 102 7.46 5.64 7.93
N TRP A 103 6.88 5.57 6.73
CA TRP A 103 5.49 5.15 6.50
C TRP A 103 5.22 3.66 6.78
N VAL A 104 6.25 2.82 6.98
CA VAL A 104 6.05 1.37 7.21
C VAL A 104 5.42 1.10 8.58
N ARG A 105 5.46 2.06 9.51
CA ARG A 105 4.91 1.95 10.86
C ARG A 105 3.96 3.08 11.19
N PRO A 106 2.91 2.82 12.00
CA PRO A 106 2.01 3.87 12.45
C PRO A 106 2.68 4.93 13.33
N THR A 107 3.80 4.58 13.98
CA THR A 107 4.59 5.49 14.82
C THR A 107 5.58 6.35 14.03
N GLY A 108 5.88 6.03 12.76
CA GLY A 108 6.88 6.74 11.97
C GLY A 108 8.34 6.37 12.29
N VAL A 109 8.59 5.74 13.44
CA VAL A 109 9.95 5.43 13.95
C VAL A 109 10.40 4.05 13.47
N ARG A 110 11.63 3.97 12.93
CA ARG A 110 12.30 2.70 12.62
C ARG A 110 12.69 2.00 13.93
N GLY A 111 12.39 0.71 14.06
CA GLY A 111 12.81 -0.11 15.19
C GLY A 111 12.64 -1.59 14.88
N ALA A 112 13.12 -2.47 15.76
CA ALA A 112 12.83 -3.90 15.68
C ALA A 112 11.32 -4.12 15.61
N LEU A 113 10.85 -5.12 14.86
CA LEU A 113 9.48 -5.58 15.01
C LEU A 113 9.31 -5.90 16.49
N LYS A 114 8.31 -5.30 17.18
CA LYS A 114 7.93 -5.87 18.47
C LYS A 114 7.65 -7.33 18.18
N ALA A 115 8.31 -8.25 18.89
CA ALA A 115 7.92 -9.65 18.86
C ALA A 115 6.39 -9.66 18.97
N GLY A 116 5.70 -10.22 17.97
CA GLY A 116 4.26 -10.38 18.05
C GLY A 116 3.90 -11.12 19.34
N ARG A 117 2.61 -11.12 19.68
CA ARG A 117 2.03 -11.88 20.82
C ARG A 117 2.87 -13.15 21.06
N PRO A 118 3.45 -13.35 22.26
CA PRO A 118 4.30 -14.51 22.51
C PRO A 118 3.54 -15.77 22.11
N VAL A 119 4.22 -16.67 21.39
CA VAL A 119 3.72 -18.03 21.20
C VAL A 119 3.46 -18.56 22.61
N LEU A 120 2.24 -19.05 22.85
CA LEU A 120 1.89 -19.70 24.09
C LEU A 120 2.66 -21.02 24.11
N THR A 121 3.95 -20.96 24.46
CA THR A 121 4.76 -22.16 24.69
C THR A 121 4.20 -22.82 25.94
N PRO A 122 3.93 -24.14 25.92
CA PRO A 122 3.45 -24.83 27.11
C PRO A 122 4.47 -24.64 28.24
N SER A 123 3.98 -24.28 29.42
CA SER A 123 4.80 -24.11 30.62
C SER A 123 5.66 -25.36 30.87
N PRO A 124 6.93 -25.20 31.29
CA PRO A 124 7.75 -26.35 31.64
C PRO A 124 7.13 -27.09 32.84
N PRO A 125 7.27 -28.42 32.91
CA PRO A 125 6.72 -29.20 34.02
C PRO A 125 7.32 -28.71 35.33
N GLY A 126 6.45 -28.45 36.31
CA GLY A 126 6.83 -28.03 37.65
C GLY A 126 7.81 -29.02 38.29
N LYS A 127 8.75 -28.49 39.06
CA LYS A 127 9.67 -29.24 39.90
C LYS A 127 8.93 -30.05 40.95
#